data_AF-A0A9Q3BI67-F1
#
_entry.id   AF-A0A9Q3BI67-F1
#
_cell.length_a   1.000
_cell.length_b   1.000
_cell.length_c   1.000
_cell.angle_alpha   90.00
_cell.angle_beta   90.00
_cell.angle_gamma   90.00
#
_symmetry.space_group_name_H-M   'P 1'
#
loop_
_entity.id
_entity.type
_entity.pdbx_description
1 polymer ?
#
loop_
_entity_poly.entity_id
_entity_poly.type
_entity_poly.pdbx_seq_one_letter_code
_entity_poly.pdbx_strand_id
1 'polypeptide(L)'
;MITLRKCPPMASGLKIVECFVTCINVIIAAWERKSPGSINPNLGAKLASEEQETLQKSLVEGIVPIQISFSIFETPRLRSVLSQLCPNFIWPKQRTIATIATQLYFQHKQKLIKEISQLPDDTYITVAIDFWTTKDQSQSYIAMVGQWIDPIRFLFCNSLLAFKTLNGAHTGQALAWSVWESLSEWGLIH
;
A
#
# COMPACT_ATOMS: atom_id res chain seq x y z
N MET A 1 -3.36 13.73 -26.47
CA MET A 1 -4.51 13.18 -27.22
C MET A 1 -5.31 12.31 -26.27
N ILE A 2 -6.51 12.76 -25.88
CA ILE A 2 -7.41 12.03 -24.97
C ILE A 2 -8.05 10.88 -25.75
N THR A 3 -7.90 9.64 -25.26
CA THR A 3 -8.73 8.53 -25.70
C THR A 3 -9.53 8.03 -24.49
N LEU A 4 -10.76 8.54 -24.34
CA LEU A 4 -11.74 7.95 -23.45
C LEU A 4 -12.26 6.67 -24.12
N ARG A 5 -11.84 5.49 -23.64
CA ARG A 5 -12.61 4.26 -23.87
C ARG A 5 -13.52 4.05 -22.67
N LYS A 6 -14.83 3.95 -22.93
CA LYS A 6 -15.77 3.30 -22.01
C LYS A 6 -15.22 1.91 -21.71
N CYS A 7 -14.88 1.66 -20.44
CA CYS A 7 -14.62 0.31 -19.96
C CYS A 7 -15.95 -0.48 -20.09
N PRO A 8 -15.97 -1.67 -20.71
CA PRO A 8 -17.14 -2.53 -20.63
C PRO A 8 -17.37 -2.91 -19.15
N PRO A 9 -18.62 -3.18 -18.73
CA PRO A 9 -18.88 -3.65 -17.37
C PRO A 9 -18.13 -4.96 -17.18
N MET A 10 -17.08 -4.94 -16.35
CA MET A 10 -16.33 -6.12 -15.97
C MET A 10 -17.30 -7.05 -15.22
N ALA A 11 -17.75 -8.09 -15.92
CA ALA A 11 -18.47 -9.21 -15.32
C ALA A 11 -17.51 -9.98 -14.43
N SER A 12 -17.42 -9.63 -13.15
CA SER A 12 -16.86 -10.51 -12.12
C SER A 12 -17.20 -10.04 -10.70
N GLY A 13 -18.49 -9.90 -10.40
CA GLY A 13 -18.97 -9.78 -9.01
C GLY A 13 -18.75 -11.04 -8.16
N LEU A 14 -18.37 -12.18 -8.78
CA LEU A 14 -18.11 -13.44 -8.09
C LEU A 14 -16.66 -13.62 -7.60
N LYS A 15 -15.66 -12.94 -8.20
CA LYS A 15 -14.24 -13.22 -7.90
C LYS A 15 -13.73 -12.60 -6.60
N ILE A 16 -14.37 -11.53 -6.11
CA ILE A 16 -13.98 -10.88 -4.85
C ILE A 16 -14.37 -11.74 -3.66
N VAL A 17 -15.53 -12.40 -3.72
CA VAL A 17 -16.00 -13.30 -2.65
C VAL A 17 -15.15 -14.57 -2.61
N GLU A 18 -14.77 -15.12 -3.78
CA GLU A 18 -13.86 -16.27 -3.85
C GLU A 18 -12.47 -15.94 -3.28
N CYS A 19 -11.90 -14.77 -3.56
CA CYS A 19 -10.64 -14.34 -2.94
C CYS A 19 -10.76 -14.20 -1.41
N PHE A 20 -11.88 -13.67 -0.91
CA PHE A 20 -12.08 -13.52 0.54
C PHE A 20 -12.21 -14.87 1.25
N VAL A 21 -12.96 -15.81 0.67
CA VAL A 21 -13.09 -17.18 1.18
C VAL A 21 -11.76 -17.92 1.10
N THR A 22 -10.98 -17.72 0.05
CA THR A 22 -9.65 -18.34 -0.09
C THR A 22 -8.67 -17.79 0.94
N CYS A 23 -8.66 -16.47 1.18
CA CYS A 23 -7.87 -15.86 2.27
C CYS A 23 -8.29 -16.37 3.65
N ILE A 24 -9.60 -16.47 3.91
CA ILE A 24 -10.11 -17.04 5.17
C ILE A 24 -9.68 -18.50 5.31
N ASN A 25 -9.78 -19.31 4.25
CA ASN A 25 -9.37 -20.72 4.29
C ASN A 25 -7.86 -20.89 4.46
N VAL A 26 -7.04 -20.00 3.89
CA VAL A 26 -5.58 -19.99 4.12
C VAL A 26 -5.25 -19.60 5.56
N ILE A 27 -5.98 -18.65 6.14
CA ILE A 27 -5.85 -18.24 7.55
C ILE A 27 -6.30 -19.38 8.48
N ILE A 28 -7.42 -20.04 8.18
CA ILE A 28 -7.92 -21.21 8.93
C ILE A 28 -6.90 -22.37 8.83
N ALA A 29 -6.43 -22.71 7.63
CA ALA A 29 -5.44 -23.77 7.44
C ALA A 29 -4.07 -23.45 8.03
N ALA A 30 -3.70 -22.16 8.16
CA ALA A 30 -2.51 -21.72 8.88
C ALA A 30 -2.72 -21.80 10.40
N TRP A 31 -3.93 -21.55 10.89
CA TRP A 31 -4.32 -21.68 12.30
C TRP A 31 -4.41 -23.15 12.74
N GLU A 32 -4.95 -24.03 11.90
CA GLU A 32 -5.03 -25.47 12.15
C GLU A 32 -3.64 -26.12 12.18
N ARG A 33 -2.72 -25.72 11.29
CA ARG A 33 -1.33 -26.21 11.30
C ARG A 33 -0.51 -25.75 12.50
N LYS A 34 -0.92 -24.68 13.19
CA LYS A 34 -0.21 -24.11 14.34
C LYS A 34 -0.82 -24.49 15.70
N SER A 35 -1.78 -25.42 15.72
CA SER A 35 -2.41 -25.90 16.95
C SER A 35 -1.82 -27.24 17.41
N PRO A 36 -0.66 -27.28 18.11
CA PRO A 36 -0.46 -28.37 19.04
C PRO A 36 -1.52 -28.20 20.13
N GLY A 37 -2.22 -29.28 20.48
CA GLY A 37 -3.31 -29.27 21.46
C GLY A 37 -2.87 -28.87 22.87
N SER A 38 -2.61 -27.59 23.10
CA SER A 38 -2.61 -26.97 24.41
C SER A 38 -3.51 -25.75 24.36
N ILE A 39 -4.60 -25.81 25.12
CA ILE A 39 -5.26 -24.61 25.59
C ILE A 39 -4.17 -23.82 26.32
N ASN A 40 -3.76 -22.69 25.74
CA ASN A 40 -2.73 -21.86 26.34
C ASN A 40 -3.22 -21.45 27.75
N PRO A 41 -2.55 -21.87 28.83
CA PRO A 41 -3.05 -21.66 30.20
C PRO A 41 -3.06 -20.17 30.61
N ASN A 42 -2.53 -19.29 29.76
CA ASN A 42 -2.52 -17.85 29.99
C ASN A 42 -3.66 -17.13 29.25
N LEU A 43 -4.88 -17.37 29.71
CA LEU A 43 -6.04 -16.52 29.41
C LEU A 43 -5.82 -15.15 30.12
N GLY A 44 -4.95 -14.31 29.56
CA GLY A 44 -4.59 -13.00 30.14
C GLY A 44 -3.16 -12.51 29.86
N ALA A 45 -2.26 -13.33 29.29
CA ALA A 45 -0.93 -12.85 28.93
C ALA A 45 -0.95 -12.08 27.61
N LYS A 46 -0.31 -10.90 27.59
CA LYS A 46 -0.07 -10.14 26.35
C LYS A 46 0.81 -10.96 25.41
N LEU A 47 0.57 -10.84 24.09
CA LEU A 47 1.49 -11.38 23.08
C LEU A 47 2.92 -10.87 23.30
N ALA A 48 3.90 -11.68 22.91
CA ALA A 48 5.29 -11.24 22.89
C ALA A 48 5.45 -10.02 21.96
N SER A 49 6.40 -9.13 22.25
CA SER A 49 6.57 -7.88 21.49
C SER A 49 6.81 -8.11 19.99
N GLU A 50 7.59 -9.13 19.64
CA GLU A 50 7.89 -9.48 18.25
C GLU A 50 6.66 -10.03 17.50
N GLU A 51 5.88 -10.89 18.15
CA GLU A 51 4.63 -11.42 17.58
C GLU A 51 3.59 -10.30 17.40
N GLN A 52 3.55 -9.38 18.35
CA GLN A 52 2.69 -8.20 18.34
C GLN A 52 3.05 -7.27 17.15
N GLU A 53 4.34 -6.99 16.93
CA GLU A 53 4.81 -6.19 15.79
C GLU A 53 4.53 -6.88 14.45
N THR A 54 4.77 -8.19 14.38
CA THR A 54 4.51 -8.99 13.17
C THR A 54 3.04 -8.93 12.79
N LEU A 55 2.14 -9.13 13.75
CA LEU A 55 0.70 -9.08 13.50
C LEU A 55 0.24 -7.67 13.10
N GLN A 56 0.77 -6.62 13.73
CA GLN A 56 0.48 -5.24 13.32
C GLN A 56 0.92 -4.96 11.88
N LYS A 57 2.11 -5.42 11.48
CA LYS A 57 2.60 -5.28 10.10
C LYS A 57 1.69 -6.01 9.11
N SER A 58 1.31 -7.25 9.40
CA SER A 58 0.39 -8.03 8.55
C SER A 58 -0.98 -7.37 8.42
N LEU A 59 -1.49 -6.73 9.48
CA LEU A 59 -2.73 -5.96 9.42
C LEU A 59 -2.62 -4.78 8.46
N VAL A 60 -1.50 -4.05 8.49
CA VAL A 60 -1.29 -2.94 7.54
C VAL A 60 -1.19 -3.45 6.11
N GLU A 61 -0.41 -4.50 5.88
CA GLU A 61 -0.27 -5.12 4.55
C GLU A 61 -1.60 -5.65 4.00
N GLY A 62 -2.51 -6.12 4.86
CA GLY A 62 -3.85 -6.55 4.46
C GLY A 62 -4.83 -5.39 4.19
N ILE A 63 -4.71 -4.27 4.91
CA ILE A 63 -5.67 -3.15 4.79
C ILE A 63 -5.30 -2.15 3.68
N VAL A 64 -4.01 -1.91 3.44
CA VAL A 64 -3.58 -0.96 2.40
C VAL A 64 -4.17 -1.29 1.01
N PRO A 65 -4.19 -2.55 0.55
CA PRO A 65 -4.76 -2.91 -0.76
C PRO A 65 -6.27 -2.68 -0.88
N ILE A 66 -7.01 -2.80 0.22
CA ILE A 66 -8.47 -2.60 0.25
C ILE A 66 -8.88 -1.14 0.46
N GLN A 67 -7.92 -0.22 0.58
CA GLN A 67 -8.14 1.24 0.65
C GLN A 67 -9.09 1.69 1.77
N ILE A 68 -9.10 0.98 2.89
CA ILE A 68 -9.91 1.35 4.06
C ILE A 68 -9.12 2.31 4.97
N SER A 69 -9.82 3.29 5.56
CA SER A 69 -9.26 4.19 6.56
C SER A 69 -8.67 3.42 7.76
N PHE A 70 -7.50 3.84 8.23
CA PHE A 70 -6.87 3.30 9.43
C PHE A 70 -7.71 3.49 10.71
N SER A 71 -8.70 4.39 10.70
CA SER A 71 -9.66 4.53 11.80
C SER A 71 -10.50 3.27 12.04
N ILE A 72 -10.56 2.35 11.07
CA ILE A 72 -11.26 1.07 11.21
C ILE A 72 -10.77 0.30 12.44
N PHE A 73 -9.47 0.37 12.76
CA PHE A 73 -8.86 -0.29 13.92
C PHE A 73 -9.27 0.30 15.27
N GLU A 74 -9.92 1.46 15.30
CA GLU A 74 -10.45 2.08 16.52
C GLU A 74 -11.94 1.77 16.73
N THR A 75 -12.58 1.11 15.76
CA THR A 75 -14.00 0.75 15.84
C THR A 75 -14.23 -0.26 16.98
N PRO A 76 -15.04 0.08 18.01
CA PRO A 76 -15.24 -0.78 19.18
C PRO A 76 -15.78 -2.17 18.80
N ARG A 77 -16.71 -2.22 17.84
CA ARG A 77 -17.33 -3.48 17.40
C ARG A 77 -16.32 -4.39 16.68
N LEU A 78 -15.45 -3.82 15.85
CA LEU A 78 -14.41 -4.59 15.18
C LEU A 78 -13.41 -5.14 16.20
N ARG A 79 -12.97 -4.30 17.14
CA ARG A 79 -12.09 -4.76 18.24
C ARG A 79 -12.75 -5.87 19.04
N SER A 80 -14.03 -5.75 19.38
CA SER A 80 -14.76 -6.78 20.11
C SER A 80 -14.80 -8.13 19.37
N VAL A 81 -15.04 -8.12 18.06
CA VAL A 81 -15.05 -9.34 17.24
C VAL A 81 -13.64 -9.92 17.11
N LEU A 82 -12.65 -9.09 16.77
CA LEU A 82 -11.29 -9.57 16.53
C LEU A 82 -10.56 -9.97 17.83
N SER A 83 -10.89 -9.36 18.98
CA SER A 83 -10.41 -9.80 20.28
C SER A 83 -10.93 -11.19 20.68
N GLN A 84 -12.05 -11.66 20.11
CA GLN A 84 -12.46 -13.06 20.32
C GLN A 84 -11.56 -14.03 19.55
N LEU A 85 -11.02 -13.60 18.42
CA LEU A 85 -10.10 -14.40 17.60
C LEU A 85 -8.66 -14.36 18.13
N CYS A 86 -8.24 -13.20 18.63
CA CYS A 86 -6.88 -12.96 19.15
C CYS A 86 -6.94 -12.16 20.47
N PRO A 87 -7.31 -12.80 21.59
CA PRO A 87 -7.55 -12.12 22.87
C PRO A 87 -6.30 -11.44 23.47
N ASN A 88 -5.11 -11.96 23.14
CA ASN A 88 -3.85 -11.48 23.69
C ASN A 88 -3.22 -10.35 22.85
N PHE A 89 -3.85 -9.98 21.73
CA PHE A 89 -3.37 -8.92 20.84
C PHE A 89 -3.75 -7.53 21.35
N ILE A 90 -2.73 -6.67 21.45
CA ILE A 90 -2.95 -5.28 21.86
C ILE A 90 -3.30 -4.47 20.61
N TRP A 91 -4.57 -4.07 20.49
CA TRP A 91 -5.02 -3.31 19.32
C TRP A 91 -4.27 -1.97 19.18
N PRO A 92 -3.57 -1.74 18.05
CA PRO A 92 -2.88 -0.48 17.82
C PRO A 92 -3.88 0.66 17.68
N LYS A 93 -3.42 1.88 18.00
CA LYS A 93 -4.13 3.11 17.65
C LYS A 93 -3.97 3.39 16.16
N GLN A 94 -4.85 4.20 15.61
CA GLN A 94 -4.78 4.65 14.22
C GLN A 94 -3.40 5.24 13.89
N ARG A 95 -2.83 6.05 14.80
CA ARG A 95 -1.50 6.65 14.62
C ARG A 95 -0.40 5.60 14.49
N THR A 96 -0.44 4.54 15.30
CA THR A 96 0.54 3.45 15.24
C THR A 96 0.47 2.74 13.89
N ILE A 97 -0.73 2.45 13.41
CA ILE A 97 -0.96 1.86 12.08
C ILE A 97 -0.43 2.78 10.97
N ALA A 98 -0.71 4.09 11.06
CA ALA A 98 -0.23 5.06 10.07
C ALA A 98 1.32 5.12 10.03
N THR A 99 1.97 5.09 11.20
CA THR A 99 3.44 5.02 11.29
C THR A 99 3.99 3.75 10.63
N ILE A 100 3.39 2.59 10.91
CA ILE A 100 3.81 1.32 10.32
C ILE A 100 3.61 1.34 8.79
N ALA A 101 2.47 1.84 8.31
CA ALA A 101 2.21 2.01 6.88
C ALA A 101 3.24 2.91 6.20
N THR A 102 3.65 3.98 6.87
CA THR A 102 4.67 4.91 6.38
C THR A 102 6.04 4.25 6.30
N GLN A 103 6.42 3.48 7.32
CA GLN A 103 7.67 2.70 7.32
C GLN A 103 7.68 1.65 6.21
N LEU A 104 6.58 0.91 6.05
CA LEU A 104 6.40 -0.05 4.97
C LEU A 104 6.52 0.62 3.61
N TYR A 105 5.91 1.78 3.42
CA TYR A 105 6.03 2.57 2.20
C TYR A 105 7.50 2.89 1.88
N PHE A 106 8.27 3.42 2.84
CA PHE A 106 9.68 3.73 2.61
C PHE A 106 10.53 2.48 2.32
N GLN A 107 10.26 1.37 3.00
CA GLN A 107 10.92 0.09 2.72
C GLN A 107 10.64 -0.39 1.29
N HIS A 108 9.38 -0.35 0.86
CA HIS A 108 8.97 -0.72 -0.49
C HIS A 108 9.55 0.23 -1.54
N LYS A 109 9.56 1.54 -1.28
CA LYS A 109 10.18 2.54 -2.15
C LYS A 109 11.67 2.24 -2.36
N GLN A 110 12.42 2.00 -1.29
CA GLN A 110 13.85 1.69 -1.38
C GLN A 110 14.12 0.38 -2.14
N LYS A 111 13.28 -0.64 -1.94
CA LYS A 111 13.35 -1.87 -2.72
C LYS A 111 13.12 -1.60 -4.20
N LEU A 112 12.10 -0.82 -4.53
CA LEU A 112 11.75 -0.51 -5.91
C LEU A 112 12.79 0.36 -6.61
N ILE A 113 13.40 1.32 -5.91
CA ILE A 113 14.53 2.10 -6.46
C ILE A 113 15.68 1.17 -6.86
N LYS A 114 16.01 0.17 -6.02
CA LYS A 114 17.02 -0.84 -6.35
C LYS A 114 16.62 -1.68 -7.56
N GLU A 115 15.37 -2.15 -7.60
CA GLU A 115 14.86 -2.92 -8.75
C GLU A 115 14.93 -2.12 -10.05
N ILE A 116 14.53 -0.84 -10.02
CA ILE A 116 14.60 0.07 -11.17
C ILE A 116 16.05 0.28 -11.61
N SER A 117 16.99 0.48 -10.68
CA SER A 117 18.41 0.65 -10.99
C SER A 117 19.09 -0.58 -11.60
N GLN A 118 18.43 -1.74 -11.51
CA GLN A 118 18.91 -3.01 -12.07
C GLN A 118 18.22 -3.36 -13.40
N LEU A 119 17.32 -2.50 -13.88
CA LEU A 119 16.72 -2.68 -15.20
C LEU A 119 17.80 -2.56 -16.28
N PRO A 120 17.72 -3.36 -17.36
CA PRO A 120 18.56 -3.21 -18.53
C PRO A 120 18.52 -1.79 -19.11
N ASP A 121 19.64 -1.32 -19.67
CA ASP A 121 19.79 0.02 -20.25
C ASP A 121 18.81 0.31 -21.41
N ASP A 122 18.26 -0.73 -22.05
CA ASP A 122 17.25 -0.63 -23.11
C ASP A 122 15.80 -0.62 -22.58
N THR A 123 15.62 -0.58 -21.25
CA THR A 123 14.30 -0.49 -20.62
C THR A 123 13.79 0.95 -20.64
N TYR A 124 12.63 1.15 -21.25
CA TYR A 124 11.96 2.45 -21.27
C TYR A 124 10.95 2.57 -20.12
N ILE A 125 11.08 3.64 -19.34
CA ILE A 125 10.11 4.00 -18.29
C ILE A 125 9.30 5.21 -18.78
N THR A 126 8.01 5.00 -18.98
CA THR A 126 7.07 6.09 -19.28
C THR A 126 6.56 6.71 -17.99
N VAL A 127 6.57 8.03 -17.89
CA VAL A 127 6.07 8.74 -16.71
C VAL A 127 4.79 9.47 -17.06
N ALA A 128 3.68 9.04 -16.45
CA ALA A 128 2.42 9.77 -16.48
C ALA A 128 2.40 10.80 -15.35
N ILE A 129 2.11 12.05 -15.68
CA ILE A 129 2.09 13.16 -14.71
C ILE A 129 0.71 13.79 -14.74
N ASP A 130 0.13 13.97 -13.56
CA ASP A 130 -1.13 14.68 -13.37
C ASP A 130 -0.96 15.82 -12.38
N PHE A 131 -1.57 16.96 -12.70
CA PHE A 131 -1.52 18.18 -11.92
C PHE A 131 -2.94 18.68 -11.71
N TRP A 132 -3.28 18.96 -10.46
CA TRP A 132 -4.58 19.55 -10.15
C TRP A 132 -4.50 20.49 -8.95
N THR A 133 -5.44 21.43 -8.92
CA THR A 133 -5.68 22.28 -7.75
C THR A 133 -7.04 21.95 -7.17
N THR A 134 -7.08 21.71 -5.88
CA THR A 134 -8.34 21.58 -5.15
C THR A 134 -8.92 22.97 -4.89
N LYS A 135 -10.20 23.16 -5.23
CA LYS A 135 -10.88 24.46 -5.03
C LYS A 135 -11.02 24.82 -3.55
N ASP A 136 -11.28 23.82 -2.71
CA ASP A 136 -11.65 24.05 -1.31
C ASP A 136 -10.45 24.37 -0.42
N GLN A 137 -9.26 23.85 -0.76
CA GLN A 137 -8.05 24.03 0.05
C GLN A 137 -7.06 25.01 -0.59
N SER A 138 -7.36 25.53 -1.80
CA SER A 138 -6.39 26.24 -2.64
C SER A 138 -5.05 25.51 -2.77
N GLN A 139 -5.06 24.19 -2.58
CA GLN A 139 -3.87 23.36 -2.54
C GLN A 139 -3.68 22.68 -3.88
N SER A 140 -2.45 22.80 -4.36
CA SER A 140 -1.97 22.24 -5.61
C SER A 140 -1.28 20.90 -5.36
N TYR A 141 -1.48 19.95 -6.27
CA TYR A 141 -0.90 18.61 -6.19
C TYR A 141 -0.25 18.22 -7.52
N ILE A 142 0.76 17.37 -7.40
CA ILE A 142 1.36 16.62 -8.50
C ILE A 142 1.31 15.12 -8.14
N ALA A 143 0.82 14.31 -9.07
CA ALA A 143 1.02 12.87 -9.07
C ALA A 143 1.89 12.45 -10.25
N MET A 144 2.81 11.52 -10.01
CA MET A 144 3.66 10.94 -11.03
C MET A 144 3.61 9.42 -10.91
N VAL A 145 3.32 8.75 -12.01
CA VAL A 145 3.29 7.29 -12.09
C VAL A 145 4.29 6.84 -13.16
N GLY A 146 5.27 6.05 -12.75
CA GLY A 146 6.20 5.38 -13.64
C GLY A 146 5.60 4.08 -14.13
N GLN A 147 5.76 3.80 -15.42
CA GLN A 147 5.19 2.63 -16.10
C GLN A 147 6.26 2.02 -17.00
N TRP A 148 6.46 0.71 -16.89
CA TRP A 148 7.45 -0.02 -17.68
C TRP A 148 7.00 -1.47 -17.88
N ILE A 149 7.73 -2.20 -18.73
CA ILE A 149 7.55 -3.64 -18.90
C ILE A 149 8.71 -4.33 -18.20
N ASP A 150 8.41 -5.30 -17.33
CA ASP A 150 9.43 -6.19 -16.77
C ASP A 150 10.06 -7.00 -17.92
N PRO A 151 11.38 -6.87 -18.17
CA PRO A 151 12.02 -7.48 -19.33
C PRO A 151 12.13 -9.01 -19.24
N ILE A 152 12.05 -9.58 -18.04
CA ILE A 152 12.16 -11.02 -17.81
C ILE A 152 10.78 -11.68 -17.89
N ARG A 153 9.80 -11.07 -17.21
CA ARG A 153 8.45 -11.63 -17.04
C ARG A 153 7.48 -11.17 -18.13
N PHE A 154 7.83 -10.15 -18.91
CA PHE A 154 6.95 -9.49 -19.87
C PHE A 154 5.62 -9.03 -19.25
N LEU A 155 5.68 -8.51 -18.02
CA LEU A 155 4.53 -8.01 -17.30
C LEU A 155 4.54 -6.49 -17.26
N PHE A 156 3.35 -5.89 -17.37
CA PHE A 156 3.18 -4.46 -17.16
C PHE A 156 3.38 -4.11 -15.69
N CYS A 157 4.30 -3.21 -15.43
CA CYS A 157 4.64 -2.69 -14.11
C CYS A 157 4.26 -1.22 -14.03
N ASN A 158 3.72 -0.81 -12.88
CA ASN A 158 3.54 0.60 -12.56
C ASN A 158 3.86 0.87 -11.10
N SER A 159 4.23 2.11 -10.81
CA SER A 159 4.42 2.57 -9.44
C SER A 159 4.24 4.08 -9.33
N LEU A 160 3.69 4.49 -8.19
CA LEU A 160 3.57 5.91 -7.83
C LEU A 160 4.96 6.43 -7.47
N LEU A 161 5.53 7.28 -8.33
CA LEU A 161 6.84 7.90 -8.13
C LEU A 161 6.74 9.09 -7.18
N ALA A 162 5.70 9.89 -7.33
CA ALA A 162 5.47 11.06 -6.48
C ALA A 162 3.99 11.31 -6.28
N PHE A 163 3.64 11.73 -5.07
CA PHE A 163 2.38 12.38 -4.77
C PHE A 163 2.70 13.50 -3.76
N LYS A 164 2.79 14.73 -4.25
CA LYS A 164 3.31 15.87 -3.48
C LYS A 164 2.38 17.06 -3.61
N THR A 165 2.36 17.88 -2.57
CA THR A 165 1.77 19.21 -2.62
C THR A 165 2.74 20.18 -3.29
N LEU A 166 2.25 21.02 -4.19
CA LEU A 166 3.00 22.13 -4.77
C LEU A 166 2.68 23.40 -3.98
N ASN A 167 3.72 24.10 -3.53
CA ASN A 167 3.59 25.37 -2.84
C ASN A 167 3.74 26.51 -3.85
N GLY A 168 2.81 27.48 -3.81
CA GLY A 168 2.84 28.66 -4.69
C GLY A 168 2.14 28.45 -6.04
N ALA A 169 2.43 29.35 -6.98
CA ALA A 169 1.81 29.36 -8.29
C ALA A 169 2.31 28.21 -9.18
N HIS A 170 1.43 27.66 -10.02
CA HIS A 170 1.73 26.66 -11.06
C HIS A 170 2.53 27.26 -12.23
N THR A 171 3.70 27.82 -11.93
CA THR A 171 4.61 28.26 -12.98
C THR A 171 5.23 27.03 -13.64
N GLY A 172 5.49 27.10 -14.94
CA GLY A 172 6.16 25.99 -15.66
C GLY A 172 7.49 25.60 -15.01
N GLN A 173 8.22 26.58 -14.44
CA GLN A 173 9.47 26.35 -13.72
C GLN A 173 9.26 25.53 -12.43
N ALA A 174 8.25 25.85 -11.61
CA ALA A 174 7.97 25.11 -10.39
C ALA A 174 7.55 23.66 -10.68
N LEU A 175 6.74 23.46 -11.73
CA LEU A 175 6.34 22.13 -12.18
C LEU A 175 7.55 21.32 -12.69
N ALA A 176 8.36 21.92 -13.56
CA ALA A 176 9.56 21.27 -14.09
C ALA A 176 10.54 20.89 -12.98
N TRP A 177 10.73 21.77 -11.99
CA TRP A 177 11.59 21.48 -10.83
C TRP A 177 11.04 20.32 -10.00
N SER A 178 9.74 20.27 -9.73
CA SER A 178 9.12 19.17 -8.96
C SER A 178 9.22 17.83 -9.68
N VAL A 179 9.08 17.83 -11.00
CA VAL A 179 9.27 16.64 -11.84
C VAL A 179 10.73 16.20 -11.79
N TRP A 180 11.68 17.12 -12.01
CA TRP A 180 13.11 16.84 -11.98
C TRP A 180 13.56 16.28 -10.64
N GLU A 181 13.19 16.93 -9.53
CA GLU A 181 13.51 16.48 -8.17
C GLU A 181 12.97 15.07 -7.91
N SER A 182 11.71 14.82 -8.30
CA SER A 182 11.10 13.52 -8.13
C SER A 182 11.84 12.46 -8.93
N LEU A 183 12.07 12.64 -10.22
CA LEU A 183 12.78 11.64 -11.04
C LEU A 183 14.24 11.43 -10.60
N SER A 184 14.91 12.47 -10.12
CA SER A 184 16.27 12.37 -9.55
C SER A 184 16.29 11.49 -8.31
N GLU A 185 15.29 11.59 -7.43
CA GLU A 185 15.14 10.72 -6.25
C GLU A 185 15.03 9.23 -6.63
N TRP A 186 14.47 8.94 -7.80
CA TRP A 186 14.33 7.60 -8.34
C TRP A 186 15.52 7.14 -9.19
N GLY A 187 16.54 7.98 -9.40
CA GLY A 187 17.69 7.67 -10.24
C GLY A 187 17.35 7.56 -11.74
N LEU A 188 16.28 8.22 -12.18
CA LEU A 188 15.75 8.15 -13.56
C LEU A 188 16.26 9.29 -14.46
N ILE A 189 17.11 10.15 -13.92
CA ILE A 189 17.74 11.26 -14.65
C ILE A 189 19.26 11.08 -14.50
N HIS A 190 19.95 11.18 -15.62
CA HIS A 190 21.41 11.12 -15.75
C HIS A 190 21.93 12.41 -16.39
#